data_AF-A0A381I681-F1
#
_entry.id   AF-A0A381I681-F1
#
_cell.length_a   1.000
_cell.length_b   1.000
_cell.length_c   1.000
_cell.angle_alpha   90.00
_cell.angle_beta   90.00
_cell.angle_gamma   90.00
#
_symmetry.space_group_name_H-M   'P 1'
#
loop_
_entity.id
_entity.type
_entity.pdbx_description
1 polymer ?
#
loop_
_entity_poly.entity_id
_entity_poly.type
_entity_poly.pdbx_seq_one_letter_code
_entity_poly.pdbx_strand_id
1 'polypeptide(L)'
;MKKMVNYLEKLAQTLDGHNCLFMSAVEDNYKGVGASAGMAYAHKVGAESSVDINLAKQLNVLLTQLGVKGENIVMNVGCSAVGYGYEYVASTMDRIRLAAFGQNDKTLQMPIITPVAFEVGHVKEAIAPIEDEPDWGCPEERTIAMEVSTAASVLVGGSNAVILRHPKSIETIKELVNALA
;
A
#
# COMPACT_ATOMS: atom_id res chain seq x y z
N MET A 1 -11.20 2.46 16.01
CA MET A 1 -10.73 3.67 15.29
C MET A 1 -10.23 4.79 16.21
N LYS A 2 -11.01 5.33 17.17
CA LYS A 2 -10.54 6.45 18.05
C LYS A 2 -9.20 6.23 18.76
N LYS A 3 -8.96 5.01 19.27
CA LYS A 3 -7.70 4.67 19.95
C LYS A 3 -6.48 4.78 19.03
N MET A 4 -6.62 4.38 17.76
CA MET A 4 -5.56 4.46 16.76
C MET A 4 -5.20 5.91 16.46
N VAL A 5 -6.19 6.77 16.21
CA VAL A 5 -5.97 8.20 15.92
C VAL A 5 -5.21 8.87 17.08
N ASN A 6 -5.58 8.58 18.33
CA ASN A 6 -4.88 9.12 19.50
C ASN A 6 -3.41 8.67 19.59
N TYR A 7 -3.08 7.45 19.13
CA TYR A 7 -1.69 7.01 19.07
C TYR A 7 -0.94 7.68 17.92
N LEU A 8 -1.54 7.76 16.74
CA LEU A 8 -0.92 8.42 15.58
C LEU A 8 -0.64 9.89 15.86
N GLU A 9 -1.53 10.59 16.58
CA GLU A 9 -1.30 11.97 16.99
C GLU A 9 -0.06 12.13 17.89
N LYS A 10 0.06 11.28 18.92
CA LYS A 10 1.24 11.29 19.81
C LYS A 10 2.53 10.91 19.06
N LEU A 11 2.45 9.94 18.15
CA LEU A 11 3.58 9.54 17.33
C LEU A 11 3.99 10.64 16.36
N ALA A 12 3.03 11.31 15.72
CA ALA A 12 3.29 12.44 14.83
C ALA A 12 3.99 13.58 15.58
N GLN A 13 3.53 13.91 16.79
CA GLN A 13 4.21 14.89 17.63
C GLN A 13 5.65 14.47 17.99
N THR A 14 5.84 13.20 18.35
CA THR A 14 7.16 12.68 18.75
C THR A 14 8.13 12.63 17.58
N LEU A 15 7.62 12.45 16.37
CA LEU A 15 8.39 12.30 15.14
C LEU A 15 8.44 13.60 14.31
N ASP A 16 8.04 14.74 14.87
CA ASP A 16 8.06 16.01 14.17
C ASP A 16 9.45 16.30 13.55
N GLY A 17 9.46 16.79 12.32
CA GLY A 17 10.67 17.00 11.53
C GLY A 17 11.28 15.75 10.88
N HIS A 18 10.83 14.53 11.19
CA HIS A 18 11.37 13.29 10.59
C HIS A 18 10.72 12.87 9.26
N ASN A 19 9.68 13.59 8.80
CA ASN A 19 9.00 13.32 7.52
C ASN A 19 8.57 11.84 7.34
N CYS A 20 7.93 11.27 8.37
CA CYS A 20 7.48 9.88 8.34
C CYS A 20 6.19 9.70 7.51
N LEU A 21 5.93 8.46 7.08
CA LEU A 21 4.68 8.06 6.45
C LEU A 21 3.76 7.39 7.48
N PHE A 22 2.57 7.98 7.68
CA PHE A 22 1.54 7.48 8.59
C PHE A 22 0.48 6.72 7.81
N MET A 23 0.41 5.41 8.02
CA MET A 23 -0.55 4.52 7.36
C MET A 23 -1.52 3.89 8.38
N SER A 24 -2.83 3.84 8.14
CA SER A 24 -3.57 4.39 6.99
C SER A 24 -4.74 5.28 7.41
N ALA A 25 -4.91 6.38 6.66
CA ALA A 25 -6.15 7.12 6.57
C ALA A 25 -7.13 6.33 5.67
N VAL A 26 -8.33 6.10 6.17
CA VAL A 26 -9.47 5.53 5.44
C VAL A 26 -10.67 6.47 5.55
N GLU A 27 -11.74 6.23 4.79
CA GLU A 27 -12.95 7.08 4.77
C GLU A 27 -13.50 7.41 6.18
N ASP A 28 -13.43 6.47 7.11
CA ASP A 28 -13.98 6.67 8.46
C ASP A 28 -13.07 7.48 9.40
N ASN A 29 -11.77 7.60 9.11
CA ASN A 29 -10.80 8.17 10.04
C ASN A 29 -9.87 9.25 9.44
N TYR A 30 -9.99 9.55 8.13
CA TYR A 30 -9.08 10.46 7.43
C TYR A 30 -8.98 11.84 8.07
N LYS A 31 -10.05 12.34 8.69
CA LYS A 31 -10.03 13.64 9.39
C LYS A 31 -9.02 13.65 10.53
N GLY A 32 -9.00 12.58 11.33
CA GLY A 32 -8.10 12.46 12.47
C GLY A 32 -6.66 12.27 12.02
N VAL A 33 -6.42 11.35 11.08
CA VAL A 33 -5.07 11.06 10.56
C VAL A 33 -4.52 12.25 9.78
N GLY A 34 -5.32 12.84 8.89
CA GLY A 34 -4.94 13.99 8.07
C GLY A 34 -4.64 15.24 8.89
N ALA A 35 -5.47 15.55 9.90
CA ALA A 35 -5.22 16.69 10.77
C ALA A 35 -3.97 16.50 11.65
N SER A 36 -3.85 15.34 12.29
CA SER A 36 -2.74 15.07 13.20
C SER A 36 -1.41 14.89 12.47
N ALA A 37 -1.31 13.95 11.52
CA ALA A 37 -0.04 13.68 10.84
C ALA A 37 0.24 14.69 9.72
N GLY A 38 -0.73 14.92 8.83
CA GLY A 38 -0.52 15.69 7.61
C GLY A 38 -0.47 17.20 7.81
N MET A 39 -1.36 17.76 8.64
CA MET A 39 -1.48 19.21 8.81
C MET A 39 -0.64 19.74 9.97
N ALA A 40 -0.68 19.10 11.14
CA ALA A 40 0.02 19.62 12.32
C ALA A 40 1.54 19.45 12.25
N TYR A 41 2.02 18.33 11.71
CA TYR A 41 3.45 17.96 11.69
C TYR A 41 4.02 17.71 10.29
N ALA A 42 3.25 18.01 9.23
CA ALA A 42 3.67 17.90 7.82
C ALA A 42 4.23 16.53 7.40
N HIS A 43 3.79 15.45 8.05
CA HIS A 43 4.12 14.08 7.66
C HIS A 43 3.39 13.66 6.38
N LYS A 44 3.81 12.52 5.82
CA LYS A 44 3.11 11.87 4.72
C LYS A 44 1.93 11.06 5.27
N VAL A 45 0.81 11.04 4.55
CA VAL A 45 -0.41 10.32 4.90
C VAL A 45 -0.68 9.26 3.85
N GLY A 46 -0.75 8.01 4.28
CA GLY A 46 -1.20 6.90 3.45
C GLY A 46 -2.73 6.90 3.32
N ALA A 47 -3.24 7.10 2.12
CA ALA A 47 -4.66 7.10 1.80
C ALA A 47 -5.06 5.70 1.30
N GLU A 48 -5.70 4.91 2.16
CA GLU A 48 -6.09 3.53 1.87
C GLU A 48 -7.53 3.43 1.34
N SER A 49 -7.68 2.73 0.21
CA SER A 49 -8.97 2.43 -0.42
C SER A 49 -9.10 0.95 -0.78
N SER A 50 -10.34 0.49 -0.96
CA SER A 50 -10.66 -0.93 -1.12
C SER A 50 -10.70 -1.38 -2.59
N VAL A 51 -9.57 -1.31 -3.30
CA VAL A 51 -9.43 -1.80 -4.70
C VAL A 51 -10.44 -1.14 -5.67
N ASP A 52 -10.76 0.13 -5.42
CA ASP A 52 -11.68 0.92 -6.23
C ASP A 52 -11.09 2.32 -6.52
N ILE A 53 -11.06 2.68 -7.81
CA ILE A 53 -10.54 3.96 -8.30
C ILE A 53 -11.34 5.16 -7.79
N ASN A 54 -12.66 5.04 -7.70
CA ASN A 54 -13.52 6.13 -7.24
C ASN A 54 -13.31 6.36 -5.75
N LEU A 55 -13.15 5.29 -4.96
CA LEU A 55 -12.83 5.41 -3.54
C LEU A 55 -11.44 6.03 -3.32
N ALA A 56 -10.43 5.62 -4.11
CA ALA A 56 -9.09 6.23 -4.08
C ALA A 56 -9.17 7.73 -4.37
N LYS A 57 -9.87 8.10 -5.45
CA LYS A 57 -10.08 9.50 -5.85
C LYS A 57 -10.82 10.29 -4.77
N GLN A 58 -11.91 9.75 -4.24
CA GLN A 58 -12.71 10.40 -3.19
C GLN A 58 -11.85 10.68 -1.96
N LEU A 59 -11.08 9.70 -1.49
CA LEU A 59 -10.23 9.87 -0.31
C LEU A 59 -9.14 10.93 -0.52
N ASN A 60 -8.50 10.96 -1.68
CA ASN A 60 -7.51 11.98 -2.03
C ASN A 60 -8.12 13.40 -2.06
N VAL A 61 -9.34 13.52 -2.60
CA VAL A 61 -10.10 14.79 -2.57
C VAL A 61 -10.42 15.20 -1.14
N LEU A 62 -10.91 14.28 -0.31
CA LEU A 62 -11.27 14.56 1.09
C LEU A 62 -10.05 15.01 1.92
N LEU A 63 -8.91 14.34 1.77
CA LEU A 63 -7.66 14.73 2.45
C LEU A 63 -7.16 16.10 1.98
N THR A 64 -7.24 16.37 0.66
CA THR A 64 -6.82 17.67 0.11
C THR A 64 -7.73 18.80 0.59
N GLN A 65 -9.05 18.59 0.60
CA GLN A 65 -10.03 19.56 1.09
C GLN A 65 -9.90 19.82 2.60
N LEU A 66 -9.48 18.81 3.37
CA LEU A 66 -9.16 18.97 4.79
C LEU A 66 -7.96 19.89 5.02
N GLY A 67 -7.03 19.96 4.06
CA GLY A 67 -5.83 20.80 4.11
C GLY A 67 -4.51 20.03 4.04
N VAL A 68 -4.54 18.70 3.84
CA VAL A 68 -3.32 17.92 3.57
C VAL A 68 -2.82 18.27 2.17
N LYS A 69 -1.55 18.65 2.04
CA LYS A 69 -0.96 18.94 0.73
C LYS A 69 -0.94 17.67 -0.13
N GLY A 70 -1.27 17.77 -1.42
CA GLY A 70 -1.27 16.62 -2.33
C GLY A 70 0.08 15.88 -2.40
N GLU A 71 1.20 16.62 -2.33
CA GLU A 71 2.57 16.07 -2.25
C GLU A 71 2.89 15.30 -0.95
N ASN A 72 2.01 15.39 0.04
CA ASN A 72 2.07 14.65 1.30
C ASN A 72 1.14 13.43 1.32
N ILE A 73 0.43 13.14 0.23
CA ILE A 73 -0.46 11.98 0.13
C ILE A 73 0.25 10.86 -0.63
N VAL A 74 0.18 9.64 -0.10
CA VAL A 74 0.61 8.41 -0.77
C VAL A 74 -0.60 7.48 -0.81
N MET A 75 -0.98 6.97 -1.97
CA MET A 75 -2.11 6.05 -2.10
C MET A 75 -1.72 4.64 -1.66
N ASN A 76 -2.60 3.97 -0.92
CA ASN A 76 -2.65 2.52 -0.81
C ASN A 76 -3.97 2.07 -1.45
N VAL A 77 -3.94 1.71 -2.73
CA VAL A 77 -5.15 1.44 -3.52
C VAL A 77 -5.77 0.07 -3.23
N GLY A 78 -5.31 -0.59 -2.17
CA GLY A 78 -5.60 -1.98 -1.84
C GLY A 78 -4.53 -2.92 -2.40
N CYS A 79 -4.46 -4.11 -1.82
CA CYS A 79 -3.56 -5.17 -2.21
C CYS A 79 -4.32 -6.50 -2.16
N SER A 80 -3.86 -7.47 -2.95
CA SER A 80 -4.18 -8.87 -2.76
C SER A 80 -3.02 -9.71 -3.26
N ALA A 81 -2.80 -10.86 -2.64
CA ALA A 81 -1.81 -11.82 -3.09
C ALA A 81 -2.19 -12.41 -4.45
N VAL A 82 -1.19 -12.80 -5.25
CA VAL A 82 -1.42 -13.55 -6.49
C VAL A 82 -2.29 -14.79 -6.22
N GLY A 83 -3.24 -15.07 -7.11
CA GLY A 83 -4.21 -16.16 -6.93
C GLY A 83 -5.41 -15.83 -6.03
N TYR A 84 -5.42 -14.68 -5.36
CA TYR A 84 -6.46 -14.28 -4.40
C TYR A 84 -7.21 -13.01 -4.82
N GLY A 85 -7.59 -12.87 -6.10
CA GLY A 85 -8.26 -11.66 -6.57
C GLY A 85 -7.30 -10.53 -6.94
N TYR A 86 -6.02 -10.85 -7.16
CA TYR A 86 -5.01 -9.91 -7.66
C TYR A 86 -5.43 -9.24 -8.98
N GLU A 87 -6.19 -9.92 -9.83
CA GLU A 87 -6.69 -9.39 -11.09
C GLU A 87 -7.58 -8.13 -10.92
N TYR A 88 -8.27 -8.00 -9.79
CA TYR A 88 -9.02 -6.79 -9.45
C TYR A 88 -8.06 -5.65 -9.11
N VAL A 89 -6.99 -5.94 -8.37
CA VAL A 89 -5.94 -4.97 -8.04
C VAL A 89 -5.26 -4.49 -9.33
N ALA A 90 -4.84 -5.41 -10.19
CA ALA A 90 -4.22 -5.09 -11.48
C ALA A 90 -5.12 -4.18 -12.33
N SER A 91 -6.40 -4.55 -12.48
CA SER A 91 -7.37 -3.75 -13.24
C SER A 91 -7.59 -2.36 -12.64
N THR A 92 -7.64 -2.25 -11.31
CA THR A 92 -7.78 -0.96 -10.63
C THR A 92 -6.54 -0.09 -10.81
N MET A 93 -5.34 -0.67 -10.71
CA MET A 93 -4.08 0.05 -10.93
C MET A 93 -3.98 0.57 -12.38
N ASP A 94 -4.34 -0.24 -13.37
CA ASP A 94 -4.36 0.18 -14.78
C ASP A 94 -5.31 1.36 -14.99
N ARG A 95 -6.53 1.29 -14.43
CA ARG A 95 -7.50 2.39 -14.51
C ARG A 95 -6.99 3.67 -13.84
N ILE A 96 -6.34 3.54 -12.68
CA ILE A 96 -5.74 4.67 -11.96
C ILE A 96 -4.66 5.32 -12.83
N ARG A 97 -3.76 4.54 -13.42
CA ARG A 97 -2.69 5.06 -14.30
C ARG A 97 -3.25 5.70 -15.57
N LEU A 98 -4.24 5.08 -16.20
CA LEU A 98 -4.90 5.63 -17.39
C LEU A 98 -5.59 6.96 -17.08
N ALA A 99 -6.25 7.09 -15.93
CA ALA A 99 -6.85 8.36 -15.51
C ALA A 99 -5.77 9.39 -15.15
N ALA A 100 -4.77 9.00 -14.36
CA ALA A 100 -3.69 9.87 -13.90
C ALA A 100 -2.90 10.47 -15.08
N PHE A 101 -2.49 9.66 -16.06
CA PHE A 101 -1.66 10.12 -17.17
C PHE A 101 -2.46 10.44 -18.43
N GLY A 102 -3.38 9.56 -18.84
CA GLY A 102 -4.14 9.72 -20.07
C GLY A 102 -5.20 10.82 -19.99
N GLN A 103 -5.80 11.03 -18.82
CA GLN A 103 -6.81 12.07 -18.59
C GLN A 103 -6.26 13.24 -17.76
N ASN A 104 -4.98 13.18 -17.37
CA ASN A 104 -4.32 14.15 -16.50
C ASN A 104 -5.08 14.38 -15.17
N ASP A 105 -5.65 13.32 -14.60
CA ASP A 105 -6.37 13.42 -13.33
C ASP A 105 -5.39 13.57 -12.16
N LYS A 106 -5.17 14.82 -11.75
CA LYS A 106 -4.27 15.18 -10.64
C LYS A 106 -4.64 14.55 -9.30
N THR A 107 -5.89 14.12 -9.12
CA THR A 107 -6.34 13.47 -7.87
C THR A 107 -5.90 12.01 -7.77
N LEU A 108 -5.29 11.46 -8.83
CA LEU A 108 -4.79 10.10 -8.92
C LEU A 108 -3.30 10.05 -9.28
N GLN A 109 -2.60 11.19 -9.31
CA GLN A 109 -1.17 11.29 -9.63
C GLN A 109 -0.25 11.15 -8.41
N MET A 110 -0.80 10.81 -7.24
CA MET A 110 -0.02 10.52 -6.03
C MET A 110 0.71 9.17 -6.17
N PRO A 111 1.89 9.00 -5.53
CA PRO A 111 2.58 7.71 -5.52
C PRO A 111 1.75 6.61 -4.86
N ILE A 112 1.88 5.37 -5.32
CA ILE A 112 1.22 4.18 -4.76
C ILE A 112 2.21 3.38 -3.90
N ILE A 113 1.82 3.02 -2.69
CA ILE A 113 2.50 2.06 -1.81
C ILE A 113 1.60 0.86 -1.55
N THR A 114 2.16 -0.35 -1.64
CA THR A 114 1.36 -1.58 -1.57
C THR A 114 1.87 -2.54 -0.47
N PRO A 115 1.07 -2.85 0.56
CA PRO A 115 1.47 -3.67 1.69
C PRO A 115 1.42 -5.19 1.40
N VAL A 116 2.26 -5.67 0.47
CA VAL A 116 2.28 -7.05 -0.03
C VAL A 116 2.37 -8.11 1.07
N ALA A 117 3.29 -7.94 2.03
CA ALA A 117 3.50 -8.93 3.09
C ALA A 117 2.27 -9.17 3.97
N PHE A 118 1.41 -8.16 4.11
CA PHE A 118 0.19 -8.31 4.89
C PHE A 118 -0.75 -9.30 4.20
N GLU A 119 -1.00 -9.14 2.91
CA GLU A 119 -1.89 -10.03 2.15
C GLU A 119 -1.35 -11.45 2.04
N VAL A 120 -0.06 -11.60 1.71
CA VAL A 120 0.57 -12.92 1.60
C VAL A 120 0.58 -13.65 2.95
N GLY A 121 0.61 -12.93 4.07
CA GLY A 121 0.50 -13.55 5.39
C GLY A 121 -0.86 -14.18 5.73
N HIS A 122 -1.87 -14.05 4.86
CA HIS A 122 -3.22 -14.58 5.08
C HIS A 122 -3.63 -15.67 4.09
N VAL A 123 -2.79 -15.99 3.09
CA VAL A 123 -3.12 -16.98 2.06
C VAL A 123 -2.58 -18.36 2.39
N LYS A 124 -3.37 -19.38 2.09
CA LYS A 124 -3.10 -20.77 2.50
C LYS A 124 -1.78 -21.28 1.89
N GLU A 125 -1.51 -20.95 0.64
CA GLU A 125 -0.32 -21.33 -0.12
C GLU A 125 0.95 -20.71 0.45
N ALA A 126 0.86 -19.67 1.27
CA ALA A 126 2.00 -19.15 2.02
C ALA A 126 2.12 -19.83 3.40
N ILE A 127 1.02 -19.86 4.17
CA ILE A 127 1.09 -20.15 5.61
C ILE A 127 0.80 -21.60 6.01
N ALA A 128 0.22 -22.42 5.13
CA ALA A 128 -0.13 -23.79 5.46
C ALA A 128 1.15 -24.59 5.77
N PRO A 129 1.16 -25.33 6.90
CA PRO A 129 2.30 -26.16 7.25
C PRO A 129 2.42 -27.35 6.30
N ILE A 130 3.61 -27.94 6.21
CA ILE A 130 3.88 -29.04 5.27
C ILE A 130 3.09 -30.30 5.61
N GLU A 131 2.66 -30.48 6.87
CA GLU A 131 1.87 -31.64 7.27
C GLU A 131 0.43 -31.58 6.71
N ASP A 132 -0.12 -30.37 6.57
CA ASP A 132 -1.47 -30.17 6.04
C ASP A 132 -1.49 -30.24 4.50
N GLU A 133 -0.41 -29.78 3.85
CA GLU A 133 -0.29 -29.70 2.38
C GLU A 133 1.07 -30.22 1.90
N PRO A 134 1.33 -31.55 1.96
CA PRO A 134 2.64 -32.14 1.68
C PRO A 134 3.09 -31.97 0.23
N ASP A 135 2.15 -31.93 -0.71
CA ASP A 135 2.43 -31.82 -2.15
C ASP A 135 2.85 -30.40 -2.59
N TRP A 136 2.69 -29.40 -1.72
CA TRP A 136 3.01 -28.01 -2.03
C TRP A 136 4.48 -27.66 -1.75
N GLY A 137 5.23 -28.54 -1.08
CA GLY A 137 6.63 -28.32 -0.76
C GLY A 137 6.86 -27.34 0.39
N CYS A 138 8.09 -26.82 0.49
CA CYS A 138 8.58 -26.05 1.64
C CYS A 138 7.74 -24.78 1.91
N PRO A 139 7.15 -24.60 3.11
CA PRO A 139 6.35 -23.42 3.44
C PRO A 139 7.09 -22.09 3.34
N GLU A 140 8.37 -22.06 3.70
CA GLU A 140 9.20 -20.86 3.63
C GLU A 140 9.44 -20.46 2.16
N GLU A 141 9.83 -21.41 1.32
CA GLU A 141 10.05 -21.16 -0.11
C GLU A 141 8.77 -20.68 -0.81
N ARG A 142 7.63 -21.29 -0.47
CA ARG A 142 6.32 -20.85 -0.97
C ARG A 142 5.96 -19.44 -0.52
N THR A 143 6.18 -19.10 0.74
CA THR A 143 5.94 -17.75 1.26
C THR A 143 6.78 -16.72 0.50
N ILE A 144 8.07 -17.01 0.29
CA ILE A 144 8.97 -16.16 -0.50
C ILE A 144 8.46 -16.02 -1.94
N ALA A 145 8.09 -17.12 -2.58
CA ALA A 145 7.59 -17.12 -3.95
C ALA A 145 6.29 -16.30 -4.11
N MET A 146 5.36 -16.42 -3.16
CA MET A 146 4.10 -15.66 -3.14
C MET A 146 4.35 -14.16 -2.94
N GLU A 147 5.25 -13.81 -2.02
CA GLU A 147 5.64 -12.43 -1.76
C GLU A 147 6.36 -11.80 -2.96
N VAL A 148 7.33 -12.49 -3.56
CA VAL A 148 8.03 -12.03 -4.77
C VAL A 148 7.06 -11.90 -5.94
N SER A 149 6.20 -12.88 -6.18
CA SER A 149 5.26 -12.85 -7.32
C SER A 149 4.27 -11.70 -7.18
N THR A 150 3.72 -11.49 -5.99
CA THR A 150 2.81 -10.37 -5.71
C THR A 150 3.51 -9.04 -5.85
N ALA A 151 4.70 -8.89 -5.25
CA ALA A 151 5.48 -7.65 -5.31
C ALA A 151 5.90 -7.27 -6.74
N ALA A 152 6.43 -8.22 -7.51
CA ALA A 152 6.78 -7.99 -8.90
C ALA A 152 5.56 -7.54 -9.72
N SER A 153 4.42 -8.19 -9.51
CA SER A 153 3.19 -7.89 -10.24
C SER A 153 2.67 -6.48 -9.93
N VAL A 154 2.59 -6.08 -8.65
CA VAL A 154 2.13 -4.73 -8.28
C VAL A 154 3.13 -3.64 -8.68
N LEU A 155 4.43 -3.93 -8.73
CA LEU A 155 5.45 -2.99 -9.24
C LEU A 155 5.25 -2.74 -10.74
N VAL A 156 5.05 -3.79 -11.54
CA VAL A 156 4.69 -3.66 -12.96
C VAL A 156 3.36 -2.90 -13.11
N GLY A 157 2.38 -3.17 -12.26
CA GLY A 157 1.10 -2.46 -12.19
C GLY A 157 1.24 -0.97 -11.84
N GLY A 158 2.39 -0.52 -11.34
CA GLY A 158 2.69 0.89 -11.07
C GLY A 158 2.77 1.30 -9.61
N SER A 159 2.97 0.34 -8.72
CA SER A 159 3.35 0.66 -7.34
C SER A 159 4.71 1.34 -7.35
N ASN A 160 4.84 2.43 -6.61
CA ASN A 160 6.10 3.13 -6.42
C ASN A 160 6.92 2.54 -5.26
N ALA A 161 6.25 1.88 -4.32
CA ALA A 161 6.88 1.17 -3.22
C ALA A 161 6.04 -0.04 -2.82
N VAL A 162 6.69 -1.05 -2.24
CA VAL A 162 6.06 -2.25 -1.68
C VAL A 162 6.56 -2.49 -0.27
N ILE A 163 5.69 -3.01 0.61
CA ILE A 163 6.07 -3.42 1.96
C ILE A 163 6.16 -4.95 2.01
N LEU A 164 7.37 -5.44 2.23
CA LEU A 164 7.72 -6.85 2.30
C LEU A 164 8.17 -7.23 3.73
N ARG A 165 8.18 -8.51 4.04
CA ARG A 165 8.57 -9.09 5.33
C ARG A 165 9.78 -10.00 5.21
N HIS A 166 9.83 -10.90 4.22
CA HIS A 166 10.92 -11.88 4.16
C HIS A 166 12.20 -11.24 3.57
N PRO A 167 13.37 -11.35 4.22
CA PRO A 167 14.62 -10.76 3.72
C PRO A 167 14.98 -11.23 2.30
N LYS A 168 14.75 -12.52 2.01
CA LYS A 168 15.00 -13.06 0.66
C LYS A 168 14.08 -12.44 -0.40
N SER A 169 12.80 -12.22 -0.09
CA SER A 169 11.89 -11.52 -1.01
C SER A 169 12.35 -10.09 -1.26
N ILE A 170 12.81 -9.39 -0.21
CA ILE A 170 13.36 -8.03 -0.32
C ILE A 170 14.59 -8.00 -1.24
N GLU A 171 15.52 -8.94 -1.07
CA GLU A 171 16.71 -9.05 -1.92
C GLU A 171 16.31 -9.27 -3.39
N THR A 172 15.46 -10.27 -3.66
CA THR A 172 15.00 -10.60 -5.02
C THR A 172 14.27 -9.41 -5.69
N ILE A 173 13.40 -8.71 -4.96
CA ILE A 173 12.69 -7.56 -5.51
C ILE A 173 13.62 -6.37 -5.74
N LYS A 174 14.63 -6.17 -4.90
CA LYS A 174 15.67 -5.15 -5.14
C LYS A 174 16.47 -5.46 -6.42
N GLU A 175 16.82 -6.72 -6.65
CA GLU A 175 17.49 -7.15 -7.88
C GLU A 175 16.63 -6.85 -9.12
N LEU A 176 15.33 -7.20 -9.07
CA LEU A 176 14.38 -6.90 -10.13
C LEU A 176 14.30 -5.39 -10.41
N VAL A 177 14.12 -4.56 -9.37
CA VAL A 177 14.02 -3.10 -9.52
C VAL A 177 15.30 -2.51 -10.11
N ASN A 178 16.47 -2.97 -9.66
CA ASN A 178 17.76 -2.52 -10.19
C ASN A 178 17.96 -2.90 -11.67
N ALA A 179 17.41 -4.03 -12.10
CA ALA A 179 17.50 -4.48 -13.49
C ALA A 179 16.55 -3.72 -14.44
N LEU A 180 15.53 -3.04 -13.90
CA LEU A 180 14.55 -2.25 -14.66
C LEU A 180 14.87 -0.75 -14.71
N ALA A 181 15.81 -0.28 -13.88
CA ALA A 181 16.24 1.11 -13.78
C ALA A 181 17.31 1.46 -14.83
#